data_AF-A0A939MFB5-F1
#
_entry.id   AF-A0A939MFB5-F1
#
_cell.length_a   1.000
_cell.length_b   1.000
_cell.length_c   1.000
_cell.angle_alpha   90.00
_cell.angle_beta   90.00
_cell.angle_gamma   90.00
#
_symmetry.space_group_name_H-M   'P 1'
#
loop_
_entity.id
_entity.type
_entity.pdbx_description
1 polymer ?
#
loop_
_entity_poly.entity_id
_entity_poly.type
_entity_poly.pdbx_seq_one_letter_code
_entity_poly.pdbx_strand_id
1 'polypeptide(L)'
;QVPEHGNGRLSHQSVSGDLFVFRFERTTESYEIFIEQQRGYGGRACDAQATHRLGLSSDRPRICIGPGKEPRDLPTAMFLAMLWAERTSRYIRDGKPWS
;
A
#
# COMPACT_ATOMS: atom_id res chain seq x y z
N GLN A 1 19.56 6.13 -6.07
CA GLN A 1 19.79 6.19 -4.61
C GLN A 1 18.48 5.85 -3.94
N VAL A 2 18.43 4.73 -3.20
CA VAL A 2 17.27 4.41 -2.35
C VAL A 2 17.46 5.22 -1.05
N PRO A 3 16.46 6.00 -0.58
CA PRO A 3 16.60 6.78 0.64
C PRO A 3 16.86 5.85 1.83
N GLU A 4 17.74 6.26 2.74
CA GLU A 4 17.89 5.60 4.04
C GLU A 4 16.59 5.72 4.84
N HIS A 5 15.74 4.70 4.77
CA HIS A 5 14.52 4.63 5.56
C HIS A 5 14.83 4.10 6.97
N GLY A 6 15.63 4.86 7.74
CA GLY A 6 16.00 4.52 9.12
C GLY A 6 14.83 4.40 10.12
N ASN A 7 13.60 4.69 9.68
CA ASN A 7 12.38 4.60 10.48
C ASN A 7 11.31 3.65 9.89
N GLY A 8 11.64 2.91 8.82
CA GLY A 8 10.68 2.00 8.18
C GLY A 8 9.46 2.69 7.55
N ARG A 9 9.55 3.98 7.16
CA ARG A 9 8.46 4.69 6.47
C ARG A 9 8.85 5.05 5.04
N LEU A 10 7.95 4.87 4.07
CA LEU A 10 8.11 5.31 2.68
C LEU A 10 7.05 6.35 2.33
N SER A 11 7.47 7.48 1.75
CA SER A 11 6.58 8.42 1.06
C SER A 11 6.71 8.21 -0.45
N HIS A 12 5.59 8.01 -1.14
CA HIS A 12 5.53 7.79 -2.58
C HIS A 12 4.49 8.71 -3.20
N GLN A 13 4.90 9.48 -4.21
CA GLN A 13 3.97 10.25 -5.03
C GLN A 13 3.67 9.44 -6.29
N SER A 14 2.39 9.15 -6.55
CA SER A 14 2.00 8.41 -7.73
C SER A 14 2.25 9.20 -9.02
N VAL A 15 2.23 8.52 -10.16
CA VAL A 15 2.28 9.19 -11.48
C VAL A 15 1.17 10.23 -11.65
N SER A 16 0.02 10.04 -10.98
CA SER A 16 -1.11 10.98 -11.05
C SER A 16 -1.02 12.10 -10.01
N GLY A 17 0.06 12.16 -9.22
CA GLY A 17 0.32 13.20 -8.22
C GLY A 17 -0.24 12.90 -6.83
N ASP A 18 -0.85 11.74 -6.59
CA ASP A 18 -1.41 11.39 -5.29
C ASP A 18 -0.31 10.97 -4.31
N LEU A 19 -0.31 11.54 -3.10
CA LEU A 19 0.62 11.18 -2.05
C LEU A 19 0.15 9.96 -1.26
N PHE A 20 1.06 8.99 -1.11
CA PHE A 20 0.91 7.83 -0.26
C PHE A 20 2.04 7.77 0.77
N VAL A 21 1.71 7.38 2.00
CA VAL A 21 2.70 7.12 3.04
C VAL A 21 2.47 5.74 3.63
N PHE A 22 3.54 4.96 3.70
CA PHE A 22 3.54 3.59 4.18
C PHE A 22 4.48 3.42 5.38
N ARG A 23 4.13 2.50 6.27
CA ARG A 23 5.02 1.97 7.31
C ARG A 23 5.23 0.48 7.11
N PHE A 24 6.48 0.04 7.21
CA PHE A 24 6.88 -1.35 7.13
C PHE A 24 7.18 -1.88 8.53
N GLU A 25 6.53 -2.97 8.92
CA GLU A 25 6.81 -3.64 10.18
C GLU A 25 7.29 -5.06 9.90
N ARG A 26 8.45 -5.40 10.45
CA ARG A 26 9.03 -6.75 10.34
C ARG A 26 8.25 -7.69 11.27
N THR A 27 7.75 -8.79 10.72
CA THR A 27 7.25 -9.93 11.49
C THR A 27 8.36 -10.97 11.64
N THR A 28 8.07 -12.11 12.28
CA THR A 28 9.02 -13.22 12.39
C THR A 28 9.61 -13.64 11.04
N GLU A 29 8.79 -13.64 9.97
CA GLU A 29 9.18 -14.20 8.67
C GLU A 29 9.03 -13.22 7.50
N SER A 30 8.17 -12.22 7.59
CA SER A 30 7.81 -11.32 6.49
C SER A 30 7.76 -9.83 6.91
N TYR A 31 7.26 -8.97 6.04
CA TYR A 31 6.94 -7.58 6.35
C TYR A 31 5.44 -7.34 6.15
N GLU A 32 4.83 -6.62 7.09
CA GLU A 32 3.53 -5.99 6.90
C GLU A 32 3.71 -4.58 6.34
N ILE A 33 2.77 -4.15 5.48
CA ILE A 33 2.78 -2.83 4.85
C ILE A 33 1.53 -2.08 5.29
N PHE A 34 1.69 -1.19 6.25
CA PHE A 34 0.62 -0.33 6.77
C PHE A 34 0.48 0.92 5.91
N ILE A 35 -0.77 1.35 5.71
CA ILE A 35 -1.11 2.54 4.95
C ILE A 35 -1.37 3.67 5.95
N GLU A 36 -0.42 4.59 6.09
CA GLU A 36 -0.57 5.73 6.98
C GLU A 36 -1.28 6.91 6.30
N GLN A 37 -1.09 7.05 4.98
CA GLN A 37 -1.72 8.11 4.21
C GLN A 37 -2.06 7.65 2.79
N GLN A 38 -3.24 8.04 2.34
CA GLN A 38 -3.69 8.02 0.95
C GLN A 38 -4.82 9.04 0.80
N ARG A 39 -5.15 9.41 -0.44
CA ARG A 39 -6.42 10.10 -0.68
C ARG A 39 -7.62 9.15 -0.53
N GLY A 40 -8.80 9.73 -0.27
CA GLY A 40 -10.06 8.99 -0.25
C GLY A 40 -10.49 8.50 -1.65
N TYR A 41 -11.33 7.47 -1.68
CA TYR A 41 -11.81 6.82 -2.91
C TYR A 41 -12.88 7.61 -3.68
N GLY A 42 -13.34 8.75 -3.17
CA GLY A 42 -14.27 9.64 -3.89
C GLY A 42 -15.57 8.96 -4.34
N GLY A 43 -16.21 8.22 -3.43
CA GLY A 43 -17.47 7.50 -3.68
C GLY A 43 -17.32 6.14 -4.37
N ARG A 44 -16.10 5.70 -4.69
CA ARG A 44 -15.84 4.35 -5.22
C ARG A 44 -15.77 3.31 -4.09
N ALA A 45 -15.92 2.05 -4.47
CA ALA A 45 -15.78 0.92 -3.55
C ALA A 45 -14.40 0.95 -2.88
N CYS A 46 -14.39 0.78 -1.57
CA CYS A 46 -13.18 0.83 -0.74
C CYS A 46 -12.93 -0.46 0.02
N ASP A 47 -13.69 -1.52 -0.29
CA ASP A 47 -13.55 -2.82 0.34
C ASP A 47 -12.26 -3.55 -0.08
N ALA A 48 -11.94 -4.62 0.66
CA ALA A 48 -10.73 -5.41 0.46
C ALA A 48 -10.66 -6.06 -0.92
N GLN A 49 -11.80 -6.45 -1.50
CA GLN A 49 -11.86 -7.10 -2.81
C GLN A 49 -11.56 -6.10 -3.93
N ALA A 50 -12.06 -4.88 -3.81
CA ALA A 50 -11.83 -3.82 -4.79
C ALA A 50 -10.42 -3.21 -4.73
N THR A 51 -9.83 -3.15 -3.52
CA THR A 51 -8.66 -2.28 -3.28
C THR A 51 -7.44 -2.98 -2.71
N HIS A 52 -7.52 -4.27 -2.39
CA HIS A 52 -6.47 -4.98 -1.66
C HIS A 52 -6.06 -4.24 -0.36
N ARG A 53 -7.04 -3.64 0.33
CA ARG A 53 -6.85 -2.98 1.63
C ARG A 53 -7.58 -3.75 2.72
N LEU A 54 -6.83 -4.17 3.74
CA LEU A 54 -7.35 -4.85 4.94
C LEU A 54 -7.33 -3.91 6.14
N GLY A 55 -7.91 -4.38 7.25
CA GLY A 55 -7.87 -3.67 8.52
C GLY A 55 -8.64 -2.36 8.48
N LEU A 56 -9.73 -2.29 7.71
CA LEU A 56 -10.56 -1.08 7.60
C LEU A 56 -11.38 -0.81 8.87
N SER A 57 -11.71 -1.86 9.63
CA SER A 57 -12.36 -1.77 10.94
C SER A 57 -11.38 -1.54 12.09
N SER A 58 -10.07 -1.58 11.82
CA SER A 58 -9.02 -1.23 12.76
C SER A 58 -8.39 0.11 12.36
N ASP A 59 -7.88 0.88 13.31
CA ASP A 59 -7.11 2.10 13.00
C ASP A 59 -5.72 1.82 12.37
N ARG A 60 -5.53 0.64 11.77
CA ARG A 60 -4.29 0.15 11.18
C ARG A 60 -4.55 -0.51 9.83
N PRO A 61 -5.00 0.25 8.81
CA PRO A 61 -5.19 -0.29 7.48
C PRO A 61 -3.86 -0.76 6.89
N ARG A 62 -3.88 -1.91 6.20
CA ARG A 62 -2.69 -2.51 5.59
C ARG A 62 -2.99 -3.09 4.21
N ILE A 63 -1.95 -3.28 3.40
CA ILE A 63 -2.09 -3.92 2.10
C ILE A 63 -2.37 -5.42 2.28
N CYS A 64 -3.37 -5.92 1.56
CA CYS A 64 -3.65 -7.34 1.43
C CYS A 64 -2.57 -7.99 0.56
N ILE A 65 -1.80 -8.91 1.13
CA ILE A 65 -0.87 -9.76 0.39
C ILE A 65 -1.38 -11.19 0.46
N GLY A 66 -1.39 -11.88 -0.68
CA GLY A 66 -1.89 -13.26 -0.75
C GLY A 66 -1.05 -14.20 0.11
N PRO A 67 -1.64 -15.27 0.69
CA PRO A 67 -0.92 -16.24 1.49
C PRO A 67 0.28 -16.84 0.76
N GLY A 68 1.45 -16.84 1.40
CA GLY A 68 2.71 -17.34 0.84
C GLY A 68 3.36 -16.39 -0.18
N LYS A 69 2.82 -15.19 -0.37
CA LYS A 69 3.39 -14.12 -1.22
C LYS A 69 3.90 -12.93 -0.40
N GLU A 70 3.95 -13.06 0.92
CA GLU A 70 4.37 -12.01 1.81
C GLU A 70 5.84 -11.63 1.54
N PRO A 71 6.16 -10.32 1.46
CA PRO A 71 7.53 -9.87 1.23
C PRO A 71 8.42 -10.29 2.40
N ARG A 72 9.51 -11.00 2.12
CA ARG A 72 10.47 -11.48 3.13
C ARG A 72 11.61 -10.50 3.40
N ASP A 73 11.73 -9.49 2.54
CA ASP A 73 12.71 -8.42 2.64
C ASP A 73 12.05 -7.05 2.42
N LEU A 74 12.71 -6.01 2.96
CA LEU A 74 12.21 -4.63 2.90
C LEU A 74 12.12 -4.11 1.46
N PRO A 75 13.10 -4.34 0.55
CA PRO A 75 12.99 -3.90 -0.84
C PRO A 75 11.73 -4.43 -1.54
N THR A 76 11.39 -5.71 -1.36
CA THR A 76 10.18 -6.30 -1.93
C THR A 76 8.93 -5.68 -1.33
N ALA A 77 8.91 -5.42 -0.02
CA ALA A 77 7.80 -4.74 0.64
C ALA A 77 7.59 -3.32 0.09
N MET A 78 8.67 -2.55 -0.09
CA MET A 78 8.63 -1.22 -0.70
C MET A 78 8.12 -1.27 -2.13
N PHE A 79 8.58 -2.24 -2.93
CA PHE A 79 8.09 -2.43 -4.30
C PHE A 79 6.58 -2.69 -4.33
N LEU A 80 6.08 -3.59 -3.49
CA LEU A 80 4.66 -3.89 -3.38
C LEU A 80 3.85 -2.65 -2.94
N ALA A 81 4.38 -1.84 -2.02
CA ALA A 81 3.75 -0.59 -1.59
C ALA A 81 3.61 0.41 -2.74
N MET A 82 4.67 0.64 -3.50
CA MET A 82 4.65 1.53 -4.67
C MET A 82 3.70 1.01 -5.75
N LEU A 83 3.75 -0.29 -6.05
CA LEU A 83 2.83 -0.91 -7.01
C LEU A 83 1.37 -0.75 -6.58
N TRP A 84 1.11 -0.90 -5.28
CA TRP A 84 -0.22 -0.69 -4.73
C TRP A 84 -0.68 0.76 -4.82
N ALA A 85 0.22 1.71 -4.54
CA ALA A 85 -0.04 3.14 -4.67
C ALA A 85 -0.43 3.51 -6.11
N GLU A 86 0.31 3.02 -7.11
CA GLU A 86 0.02 3.31 -8.52
C GLU A 86 -1.33 2.77 -8.96
N ARG A 87 -1.65 1.52 -8.60
CA ARG A 87 -2.95 0.93 -8.93
C ARG A 87 -4.09 1.62 -8.22
N THR A 88 -3.92 1.94 -6.94
CA THR A 88 -4.92 2.68 -6.16
C THR A 88 -5.16 4.07 -6.73
N SER A 89 -4.11 4.81 -7.06
CA SER A 89 -4.23 6.14 -7.68
C SER A 89 -5.00 6.07 -9.00
N ARG A 90 -4.68 5.09 -9.87
CA ARG A 90 -5.43 4.85 -11.11
C ARG A 90 -6.89 4.48 -10.86
N TYR A 91 -7.17 3.62 -9.89
CA TYR A 91 -8.53 3.24 -9.52
C TYR A 91 -9.35 4.44 -9.02
N ILE A 92 -8.76 5.27 -8.15
CA ILE A 92 -9.42 6.46 -7.61
C ILE A 92 -9.76 7.46 -8.72
N ARG A 93 -8.86 7.63 -9.70
CA ARG A 93 -9.09 8.52 -10.83
C ARG A 93 -10.11 7.93 -11.82
N ASP A 94 -9.84 6.74 -12.33
CA ASP A 94 -10.48 6.21 -13.54
C ASP A 94 -11.56 5.16 -13.24
N GLY A 95 -11.65 4.67 -12.01
CA GLY A 95 -12.57 3.58 -11.62
C GLY A 95 -12.19 2.20 -12.17
N LYS A 96 -11.06 2.08 -12.87
CA LYS A 96 -10.61 0.82 -13.49
C LYS A 96 -10.13 -0.16 -12.42
N PRO A 97 -10.68 -1.38 -12.34
CA PRO A 97 -10.25 -2.38 -11.38
C PRO A 97 -8.77 -2.72 -11.51
N TRP A 98 -8.24 -3.33 -10.46
CA TRP A 98 -6.91 -3.92 -10.44
C TRP A 98 -6.85 -5.11 -11.43
N SER A 99 -6.43 -4.88 -12.67
CA SER A 99 -6.12 -5.92 -13.67
C SER A 99 -4.65 -6.34 -13.62
#